data_AF-A0A948XSM7-F1
#
_entry.id   AF-A0A948XSM7-F1
#
_cell.length_a   1.000
_cell.length_b   1.000
_cell.length_c   1.000
_cell.angle_alpha   90.00
_cell.angle_beta   90.00
_cell.angle_gamma   90.00
#
_symmetry.space_group_name_H-M   'P 1'
#
loop_
_entity.id
_entity.type
_entity.pdbx_description
1 polymer ?
#
loop_
_entity_poly.entity_id
_entity_poly.type
_entity_poly.pdbx_seq_one_letter_code
_entity_poly.pdbx_strand_id
1 'polypeptide(L)'
;MDRKRLFASRVNQGTKNGGGDDATGQRIWEDVQAVLASRMAREEFDRWIAELCLVAEVNGEFLLAAQDPVALDRVNTRHKREIERLWAGMDPQGRAIRLICWRTAPAELRELVGDPWETVADDDGVADAPAAQTGGPAMTFENLVVGPSNQIAAELAKRIAAGLPAGTPITLIYGPQGTGKTHIVLSLRADVEARDPKRKVVYLTAEEFMSAYLDGVKARDTSGLKRRLRTAAILIVDDLHRIAGKPGTENELYQNIREVTGNGGQVVLVGDAAPGETVGFGQRMRGEIKGATAVEIGLPDAAMRREILTRLASHITASHPDFQLGDDMIQKLNSGIRGPGRELTGAVWSLFTEANFGEETPTMDMLERVVRRHSGEQREPTIDVIKKATLKIFPIGKTELEGPSKMQAYVYPRQIAMYLCRTMTRKSFPQIGRAFGKRDHTTVLYAFRRIKKAVPDDVRVAEDVARVEALILDLLDSGQT
;
A
#
# COMPACT_ATOMS: atom_id res chain seq x y z
N MET A 1 31.89 3.34 11.03
CA MET A 1 32.00 4.68 10.40
C MET A 1 32.58 5.64 11.41
N ASP A 2 33.63 6.36 11.04
CA ASP A 2 34.22 7.40 11.88
C ASP A 2 33.26 8.60 11.93
N ARG A 3 32.79 8.99 13.13
CA ARG A 3 31.72 10.00 13.32
C ARG A 3 32.11 11.42 12.87
N LYS A 4 33.37 11.64 12.47
CA LYS A 4 33.95 12.95 12.17
C LYS A 4 33.67 13.50 10.76
N ARG A 5 32.93 12.80 9.90
CA ARG A 5 32.72 13.19 8.48
C ARG A 5 31.25 13.09 8.01
N LEU A 6 30.33 13.53 8.87
CA LEU A 6 28.90 13.63 8.57
C LEU A 6 28.56 15.08 8.22
N PHE A 7 27.81 15.30 7.14
CA PHE A 7 27.40 16.62 6.69
C PHE A 7 25.88 16.69 6.77
N ALA A 8 25.32 17.68 7.47
CA ALA A 8 23.88 17.79 7.65
C ALA A 8 23.41 19.24 7.56
N SER A 9 22.29 19.39 6.83
CA SER A 9 21.30 20.47 6.86
C SER A 9 21.82 21.90 6.59
N ARG A 10 21.06 22.70 5.82
CA ARG A 10 21.28 24.15 5.62
C ARG A 10 21.38 24.95 6.94
N VAL A 11 21.19 24.30 8.09
CA VAL A 11 21.23 24.87 9.43
C VAL A 11 22.64 24.88 10.06
N ASN A 12 23.64 24.15 9.54
CA ASN A 12 24.95 24.06 10.22
C ASN A 12 26.02 25.08 9.76
N GLN A 13 25.62 26.32 9.43
CA GLN A 13 26.56 27.43 9.19
C GLN A 13 27.10 28.08 10.50
N GLY A 14 26.96 27.42 11.65
CA GLY A 14 27.14 28.04 12.96
C GLY A 14 28.35 27.64 13.81
N THR A 15 29.25 26.75 13.36
CA THR A 15 30.41 26.35 14.19
C THR A 15 31.74 26.53 13.47
N LYS A 16 32.23 27.79 13.49
CA LYS A 16 33.66 28.07 13.35
C LYS A 16 34.39 27.56 14.60
N ASN A 17 35.21 26.52 14.45
CA ASN A 17 36.56 26.47 15.05
C ASN A 17 37.31 25.19 14.67
N GLY A 18 38.50 25.35 14.06
CA GLY A 18 39.56 24.33 14.12
C GLY A 18 40.22 23.90 12.80
N GLY A 19 41.02 24.78 12.18
CA GLY A 19 42.30 24.55 11.49
C GLY A 19 42.55 23.33 10.57
N GLY A 20 42.94 23.63 9.32
CA GLY A 20 44.02 22.94 8.60
C GLY A 20 43.62 22.04 7.41
N ASP A 21 43.81 22.56 6.20
CA ASP A 21 44.11 21.85 4.92
C ASP A 21 43.11 20.87 4.26
N ASP A 22 41.87 20.75 4.72
CA ASP A 22 40.82 20.04 3.97
C ASP A 22 39.84 21.06 3.39
N ALA A 23 39.81 21.22 2.06
CA ALA A 23 38.63 21.77 1.41
C ALA A 23 37.45 20.86 1.79
N THR A 24 36.63 21.31 2.74
CA THR A 24 35.51 20.52 3.27
C THR A 24 34.64 20.12 2.08
N GLY A 25 34.30 18.83 1.93
CA GLY A 25 33.54 18.35 0.75
C GLY A 25 32.26 19.15 0.48
N GLN A 26 31.68 19.73 1.53
CA GLN A 26 30.56 20.67 1.44
C GLN A 26 30.88 21.93 0.58
N ARG A 27 32.06 22.53 0.77
CA ARG A 27 32.49 23.71 -0.01
C ARG A 27 32.74 23.36 -1.47
N ILE A 28 33.31 22.19 -1.74
CA ILE A 28 33.48 21.66 -3.10
C ILE A 28 32.10 21.47 -3.75
N TRP A 29 31.12 20.94 -3.02
CA TRP A 29 29.75 20.79 -3.52
C TRP A 29 29.09 22.14 -3.83
N GLU A 30 29.24 23.14 -2.96
CA GLU A 30 28.74 24.50 -3.19
C GLU A 30 29.34 25.14 -4.45
N ASP A 31 30.64 24.96 -4.69
CA ASP A 31 31.32 25.44 -5.89
C ASP A 31 30.83 24.70 -7.16
N VAL A 32 30.62 23.39 -7.08
CA VAL A 32 30.01 22.60 -8.17
C VAL A 32 28.59 23.08 -8.47
N GLN A 33 27.77 23.32 -7.44
CA GLN A 33 26.41 23.84 -7.59
C GLN A 33 26.40 25.24 -8.25
N ALA A 34 27.32 26.13 -7.86
CA ALA A 34 27.42 27.46 -8.46
C ALA A 34 27.74 27.40 -9.97
N VAL A 35 28.64 26.49 -10.37
CA VAL A 35 28.96 26.30 -11.79
C VAL A 35 27.78 25.69 -12.55
N LEU A 36 27.10 24.69 -11.98
CA LEU A 36 25.90 24.09 -12.60
C LEU A 36 24.79 25.13 -12.78
N ALA A 37 24.53 25.97 -11.78
CA ALA A 37 23.53 27.04 -11.85
C ALA A 37 23.80 28.03 -13.00
N SER A 38 25.06 28.28 -13.35
CA SER A 38 25.45 29.16 -14.46
C SER A 38 25.31 28.53 -15.85
N ARG A 39 25.17 27.20 -15.94
CA ARG A 39 25.22 26.43 -17.20
C ARG A 39 23.89 25.83 -17.63
N MET A 40 22.88 25.83 -16.76
CA MET A 40 21.57 25.23 -17.05
C MET A 40 20.43 26.23 -16.82
N ALA A 41 19.25 25.89 -17.33
CA ALA A 41 18.05 26.68 -17.09
C ALA A 41 17.71 26.67 -15.58
N ARG A 42 17.29 27.82 -15.05
CA ARG A 42 17.00 27.99 -13.61
C ARG A 42 15.97 26.99 -13.09
N GLU A 43 14.92 26.72 -13.88
CA GLU A 43 13.89 25.74 -13.53
C GLU A 43 14.42 24.29 -13.45
N GLU A 44 15.39 23.94 -14.30
CA GLU A 44 16.01 22.61 -14.30
C GLU A 44 16.98 22.48 -13.10
N PHE A 45 17.72 23.54 -12.78
CA PHE A 45 18.60 23.61 -11.62
C PHE A 45 17.81 23.50 -10.31
N ASP A 46 16.82 24.37 -10.12
CA ASP A 46 16.02 24.45 -8.89
C ASP A 46 15.30 23.12 -8.62
N ARG A 47 14.84 22.46 -9.69
CA ARG A 47 14.09 21.20 -9.56
C ARG A 47 14.94 19.97 -9.29
N TRP A 48 16.16 19.88 -9.84
CA TRP A 48 16.92 18.62 -9.84
C TRP A 48 18.29 18.70 -9.15
N ILE A 49 18.88 19.88 -9.01
CA ILE A 49 20.26 20.06 -8.52
C ILE A 49 20.29 20.83 -7.19
N ALA A 50 19.44 21.85 -7.03
CA ALA A 50 19.43 22.70 -5.83
C ALA A 50 19.08 21.93 -4.55
N GLU A 51 18.28 20.87 -4.68
CA GLU A 51 17.78 20.05 -3.59
C GLU A 51 18.67 18.83 -3.27
N LEU A 52 19.80 18.64 -3.97
CA LEU A 52 20.74 17.57 -3.66
C LEU A 52 21.59 17.91 -2.43
N CYS A 53 21.67 16.97 -1.50
CA CYS A 53 22.35 17.14 -0.21
C CYS A 53 23.58 16.25 -0.12
N LEU A 54 24.74 16.82 0.19
CA LEU A 54 25.92 16.04 0.55
C LEU A 54 25.72 15.50 1.97
N VAL A 55 25.72 14.18 2.16
CA VAL A 55 25.27 13.56 3.43
C VAL A 55 26.40 12.92 4.24
N ALA A 56 27.40 12.34 3.59
CA ALA A 56 28.49 11.67 4.29
C ALA A 56 29.71 11.46 3.39
N GLU A 57 30.86 11.22 4.00
CA GLU A 57 32.02 10.62 3.35
C GLU A 57 32.23 9.19 3.86
N VAL A 58 32.26 8.21 2.96
CA VAL A 58 32.40 6.79 3.29
C VAL A 58 33.52 6.20 2.43
N ASN A 59 34.58 5.71 3.08
CA ASN A 59 35.73 5.06 2.44
C ASN A 59 36.40 5.88 1.31
N GLY A 60 36.44 7.21 1.43
CA GLY A 60 36.99 8.09 0.40
C GLY A 60 36.04 8.40 -0.77
N GLU A 61 34.75 8.04 -0.64
CA GLU A 61 33.68 8.48 -1.54
C GLU A 61 32.70 9.39 -0.81
N PHE A 62 32.35 10.51 -1.43
CA PHE A 62 31.31 11.41 -0.95
C PHE A 62 29.93 10.97 -1.43
N LEU A 63 28.96 10.93 -0.52
CA LEU A 63 27.59 10.56 -0.81
C LEU A 63 26.75 11.82 -1.02
N LEU A 64 26.20 11.96 -2.23
CA LEU A 64 25.28 13.02 -2.62
C LEU A 64 23.88 12.42 -2.73
N ALA A 65 22.99 12.82 -1.84
CA ALA A 65 21.66 12.27 -1.73
C ALA A 65 20.64 13.09 -2.51
N ALA A 66 19.85 12.39 -3.32
CA ALA A 66 18.57 12.87 -3.83
C ALA A 66 17.45 12.42 -2.88
N GLN A 67 16.40 13.24 -2.79
CA GLN A 67 15.31 13.01 -1.84
C GLN A 67 14.54 11.71 -2.12
N ASP A 68 14.28 11.40 -3.40
CA ASP A 68 13.49 10.25 -3.82
C ASP A 68 14.07 9.55 -5.07
N PRO A 69 13.57 8.35 -5.42
CA PRO A 69 14.07 7.59 -6.57
C PRO A 69 13.92 8.30 -7.93
N VAL A 70 12.89 9.14 -8.11
CA VAL A 70 12.65 9.87 -9.36
C VAL A 70 13.70 10.97 -9.52
N ALA A 71 13.97 11.73 -8.45
CA ALA A 71 15.03 12.71 -8.42
C ALA A 71 16.41 12.07 -8.66
N LEU A 72 16.69 10.94 -8.00
CA LEU A 72 17.93 10.19 -8.21
C LEU A 72 18.09 9.73 -9.67
N ASP A 73 17.06 9.13 -10.25
CA ASP A 73 17.09 8.60 -11.62
C ASP A 73 17.32 9.71 -12.66
N ARG A 74 16.64 10.86 -12.46
CA ARG A 74 16.77 12.02 -13.34
C ARG A 74 18.19 12.60 -13.30
N VAL A 75 18.74 12.77 -12.10
CA VAL A 75 20.11 13.27 -11.91
C VAL A 75 21.12 12.25 -12.46
N ASN A 76 20.92 10.96 -12.24
CA ASN A 76 21.77 9.90 -12.78
C ASN A 76 21.81 9.89 -14.32
N THR A 77 20.67 10.10 -14.96
CA THR A 77 20.53 10.01 -16.41
C THR A 77 21.07 11.25 -17.12
N ARG A 78 20.81 12.46 -16.60
CA ARG A 78 21.14 13.71 -17.30
C ARG A 78 22.36 14.45 -16.76
N HIS A 79 22.58 14.43 -15.45
CA HIS A 79 23.52 15.35 -14.80
C HIS A 79 24.72 14.67 -14.14
N LYS A 80 24.68 13.35 -13.93
CA LYS A 80 25.74 12.57 -13.27
C LYS A 80 27.12 12.83 -13.84
N ARG A 81 27.28 12.69 -15.16
CA ARG A 81 28.58 12.86 -15.82
C ARG A 81 29.14 14.27 -15.64
N GLU A 82 28.27 15.27 -15.64
CA GLU A 82 28.68 16.65 -15.44
C GLU A 82 29.05 16.92 -13.98
N ILE A 83 28.25 16.43 -13.03
CA ILE A 83 28.51 16.51 -11.58
C ILE A 83 29.85 15.83 -11.26
N GLU A 84 30.06 14.59 -11.69
CA GLU A 84 31.29 13.83 -11.45
C GLU A 84 32.51 14.53 -12.06
N ARG A 85 32.39 15.08 -13.27
CA ARG A 85 33.48 15.81 -13.93
C ARG A 85 33.83 17.12 -13.21
N LEU A 86 32.82 17.89 -12.79
CA LEU A 86 33.04 19.14 -12.07
C LEU A 86 33.64 18.87 -10.69
N TRP A 87 33.10 17.89 -9.98
CA TRP A 87 33.62 17.43 -8.69
C TRP A 87 35.09 17.01 -8.80
N ALA A 88 35.43 16.12 -9.75
CA ALA A 88 36.80 15.65 -9.95
C ALA A 88 37.78 16.78 -10.33
N GLY A 89 37.31 17.82 -11.01
CA GLY A 89 38.12 18.99 -11.34
C GLY A 89 38.33 19.95 -10.16
N MET A 90 37.52 19.86 -9.11
CA MET A 90 37.51 20.78 -7.96
C MET A 90 38.02 20.14 -6.67
N ASP A 91 38.03 18.81 -6.54
CA ASP A 91 38.62 18.13 -5.38
C ASP A 91 40.12 17.87 -5.57
N PRO A 92 41.02 18.56 -4.83
CA PRO A 92 42.46 18.38 -4.95
C PRO A 92 42.94 16.98 -4.56
N GLN A 93 42.14 16.24 -3.79
CA GLN A 93 42.47 14.89 -3.31
C GLN A 93 41.95 13.78 -4.22
N GLY A 94 41.22 14.12 -5.29
CA GLY A 94 40.71 13.15 -6.27
C GLY A 94 39.71 12.13 -5.70
N ARG A 95 38.97 12.48 -4.64
CA ARG A 95 37.94 11.62 -4.02
C ARG A 95 36.70 11.59 -4.91
N ALA A 96 36.06 10.43 -5.01
CA ALA A 96 34.90 10.27 -5.88
C ALA A 96 33.60 10.75 -5.21
N ILE A 97 32.61 11.12 -6.02
CA ILE A 97 31.25 11.41 -5.56
C ILE A 97 30.28 10.35 -6.07
N ARG A 98 29.34 9.94 -5.23
CA ARG A 98 28.35 8.92 -5.51
C ARG A 98 26.95 9.43 -5.20
N LEU A 99 26.06 9.31 -6.18
CA LEU A 99 24.64 9.64 -6.04
C LEU A 99 23.88 8.50 -5.36
N ILE A 100 23.08 8.83 -4.35
CA ILE A 100 22.22 7.88 -3.62
C ILE A 100 20.79 8.43 -3.47
N CYS A 101 19.83 7.55 -3.20
CA CYS A 101 18.46 7.94 -2.85
C CYS A 101 18.32 7.87 -1.34
N TRP A 102 17.96 8.99 -0.73
CA TRP A 102 17.79 9.08 0.72
C TRP A 102 16.70 8.13 1.23
N ARG A 103 15.56 8.06 0.52
CA ARG A 103 14.43 7.19 0.89
C ARG A 103 14.77 5.70 0.94
N THR A 104 15.76 5.26 0.17
CA THR A 104 16.21 3.86 0.13
C THR A 104 17.59 3.67 0.75
N ALA A 105 18.14 4.71 1.39
CA ALA A 105 19.42 4.62 2.06
C ALA A 105 19.34 3.65 3.26
N PRO A 106 20.43 2.93 3.58
CA PRO A 106 20.47 2.04 4.74
C PRO A 106 20.03 2.75 6.03
N ALA A 107 19.25 2.06 6.87
CA ALA A 107 18.72 2.64 8.12
C ALA A 107 19.84 3.23 9.00
N GLU A 108 21.00 2.57 9.07
CA GLU A 108 22.19 3.03 9.78
C GLU A 108 22.67 4.41 9.31
N LEU A 109 22.67 4.68 8.00
CA LEU A 109 23.05 5.98 7.45
C LEU A 109 22.00 7.06 7.77
N ARG A 110 20.71 6.68 7.75
CA ARG A 110 19.60 7.59 8.04
C ARG A 110 19.53 7.99 9.51
N GLU A 111 19.79 7.05 10.41
CA GLU A 111 19.89 7.33 11.84
C GLU A 111 21.10 8.20 12.19
N LEU A 112 22.22 8.05 11.47
CA LEU A 112 23.46 8.79 11.74
C LEU A 112 23.43 10.25 11.25
N VAL A 113 22.80 10.52 10.10
CA VAL A 113 22.79 11.87 9.49
C VAL A 113 21.53 12.66 9.85
N GLY A 114 20.42 12.00 10.22
CA GLY A 114 19.10 12.64 10.30
C GLY A 114 18.57 12.96 8.90
N ASP A 115 17.28 13.31 8.74
CA ASP A 115 16.75 13.63 7.41
C ASP A 115 17.24 15.03 6.96
N PRO A 116 18.04 15.14 5.88
CA PRO A 116 18.62 16.42 5.44
C PRO A 116 17.57 17.46 5.02
N TRP A 117 16.34 17.02 4.71
CA TRP A 117 15.23 17.87 4.28
C TRP A 117 14.21 18.13 5.39
N GLU A 118 14.49 17.69 6.62
CA GLU A 118 13.64 17.99 7.78
C GLU A 118 13.88 19.44 8.24
N THR A 119 12.91 20.31 7.95
CA THR A 119 12.89 21.65 8.54
C THR A 119 12.48 21.53 10.01
N VAL A 120 13.39 21.85 10.93
CA VAL A 120 13.03 22.06 12.34
C VAL A 120 12.15 23.31 12.39
N ALA A 121 10.83 23.10 12.43
CA ALA A 121 9.89 24.19 12.64
C ALA A 121 9.94 24.57 14.12
N ASP A 122 10.29 25.82 14.39
CA ASP A 122 10.07 26.44 15.69
C ASP A 122 8.59 26.28 16.11
N ASP A 123 8.43 25.99 17.39
CA ASP A 123 7.19 25.77 18.12
C ASP A 123 6.31 27.03 18.06
N ASP A 124 5.37 27.07 17.12
CA ASP A 124 4.11 27.77 17.30
C ASP A 124 3.04 27.23 16.34
N GLY A 125 2.11 26.45 16.90
CA GLY A 125 0.78 26.21 16.31
C GLY A 125 0.76 25.57 14.93
N VAL A 126 1.16 24.30 14.81
CA VAL A 126 0.98 23.52 13.58
C VAL A 126 -0.53 23.28 13.34
N ALA A 127 -1.13 24.18 12.57
CA ALA A 127 -2.24 23.82 11.69
C ALA A 127 -1.72 22.75 10.72
N ASP A 128 -2.55 21.72 10.54
CA ASP A 128 -2.27 20.53 9.75
C ASP A 128 -1.37 20.74 8.53
N ALA A 129 -0.27 19.99 8.51
CA ALA A 129 0.53 19.85 7.30
C ALA A 129 -0.38 19.28 6.18
N PRO A 130 -0.42 19.89 4.98
CA PRO A 130 -1.12 19.30 3.86
C PRO A 130 -0.48 17.94 3.55
N ALA A 131 -1.33 16.93 3.39
CA ALA A 131 -0.91 15.58 3.01
C ALA A 131 0.05 15.66 1.80
N ALA A 132 1.18 14.96 1.89
CA ALA A 132 2.11 14.80 0.78
C ALA A 132 1.32 14.55 -0.52
N GLN A 133 1.61 15.30 -1.58
CA GLN A 133 0.94 15.15 -2.88
C GLN A 133 1.19 13.73 -3.40
N THR A 134 0.31 12.79 -3.04
CA THR A 134 0.24 11.49 -3.67
C THR A 134 -0.34 11.70 -5.06
N GLY A 135 0.26 11.14 -6.10
CA GLY A 135 -0.31 11.24 -7.47
C GLY A 135 -1.73 10.67 -7.62
N GLY A 136 -2.26 9.99 -6.60
CA GLY A 136 -3.64 9.48 -6.56
C GLY A 136 -4.69 10.53 -6.17
N PRO A 137 -5.99 10.20 -6.33
CA PRO A 137 -7.09 11.08 -5.93
C PRO A 137 -7.02 11.44 -4.44
N ALA A 138 -7.54 12.62 -4.09
CA ALA A 138 -7.70 13.01 -2.69
C ALA A 138 -8.55 11.97 -1.94
N MET A 139 -8.16 11.66 -0.70
CA MET A 139 -8.86 10.66 0.13
C MET A 139 -10.13 11.24 0.76
N THR A 140 -11.17 11.45 -0.05
CA THR A 140 -12.48 11.95 0.36
C THR A 140 -13.59 10.91 0.13
N PHE A 141 -14.78 11.15 0.70
CA PHE A 141 -15.93 10.25 0.52
C PHE A 141 -16.40 10.20 -0.93
N GLU A 142 -16.23 11.28 -1.70
CA GLU A 142 -16.57 11.34 -3.13
C GLU A 142 -15.69 10.37 -3.95
N ASN A 143 -14.41 10.29 -3.61
CA ASN A 143 -13.44 9.44 -4.30
C ASN A 143 -13.42 8.00 -3.76
N LEU A 144 -14.03 7.75 -2.60
CA LEU A 144 -14.16 6.42 -2.03
C LEU A 144 -15.19 5.60 -2.80
N VAL A 145 -14.78 4.45 -3.33
CA VAL A 145 -15.72 3.46 -3.89
C VAL A 145 -16.39 2.70 -2.75
N VAL A 146 -17.70 2.88 -2.61
CA VAL A 146 -18.51 2.23 -1.59
C VAL A 146 -19.23 1.03 -2.17
N GLY A 147 -19.19 -0.10 -1.46
CA GLY A 147 -19.92 -1.32 -1.81
C GLY A 147 -20.04 -2.26 -0.61
N PRO A 148 -20.51 -3.50 -0.81
CA PRO A 148 -20.86 -4.41 0.28
C PRO A 148 -19.74 -4.63 1.31
N SER A 149 -18.47 -4.61 0.88
CA SER A 149 -17.33 -4.88 1.76
C SER A 149 -16.95 -3.73 2.70
N ASN A 150 -17.43 -2.50 2.44
CA ASN A 150 -17.04 -1.31 3.22
C ASN A 150 -18.21 -0.36 3.55
N GLN A 151 -19.45 -0.67 3.11
CA GLN A 151 -20.61 0.20 3.24
C GLN A 151 -20.90 0.62 4.68
N ILE A 152 -20.86 -0.33 5.62
CA ILE A 152 -21.13 -0.06 7.04
C ILE A 152 -20.06 0.88 7.62
N ALA A 153 -18.78 0.64 7.29
CA ALA A 153 -17.68 1.48 7.77
C ALA A 153 -17.76 2.90 7.20
N ALA A 154 -18.10 3.04 5.90
CA ALA A 154 -18.27 4.34 5.26
C ALA A 154 -19.44 5.12 5.88
N GLU A 155 -20.57 4.46 6.14
CA GLU A 155 -21.75 5.10 6.75
C GLU A 155 -21.49 5.49 8.21
N LEU A 156 -20.82 4.63 8.97
CA LEU A 156 -20.40 4.95 10.33
C LEU A 156 -19.47 6.16 10.36
N ALA A 157 -18.50 6.21 9.45
CA ALA A 157 -17.57 7.33 9.33
C ALA A 157 -18.30 8.64 9.00
N LYS A 158 -19.28 8.63 8.08
CA LYS A 158 -20.14 9.78 7.76
C LYS A 158 -20.97 10.25 8.96
N ARG A 159 -21.48 9.33 9.79
CA ARG A 159 -22.22 9.67 11.02
C ARG A 159 -21.33 10.37 12.04
N ILE A 160 -20.13 9.84 12.29
CA ILE A 160 -19.15 10.46 13.18
C ILE A 160 -18.80 11.87 12.67
N ALA A 161 -18.58 11.99 11.36
CA ALA A 161 -18.27 13.27 10.72
C ALA A 161 -19.42 14.29 10.85
N ALA A 162 -20.67 13.84 10.74
CA ALA A 162 -21.87 14.67 10.97
C ALA A 162 -22.14 15.00 12.46
N GLY A 163 -21.38 14.42 13.40
CA GLY A 163 -21.63 14.60 14.83
C GLY A 163 -22.84 13.83 15.34
N LEU A 164 -23.29 12.82 14.58
CA LEU A 164 -24.41 11.96 14.94
C LEU A 164 -23.94 10.79 15.81
N PRO A 165 -24.85 10.19 16.62
CA PRO A 165 -24.52 9.00 17.39
C PRO A 165 -24.03 7.85 16.50
N ALA A 166 -22.86 7.30 16.87
CA ALA A 166 -22.14 6.25 16.16
C ALA A 166 -21.99 4.97 17.00
N GLY A 167 -22.84 4.81 18.03
CA GLY A 167 -22.71 3.75 19.03
C GLY A 167 -21.96 4.25 20.26
N THR A 168 -20.83 3.61 20.58
CA THR A 168 -19.98 4.01 21.70
C THR A 168 -19.01 5.13 21.29
N PRO A 169 -18.42 5.87 22.25
CA PRO A 169 -17.42 6.91 21.94
C PRO A 169 -16.14 6.40 21.28
N ILE A 170 -15.92 5.08 21.26
CA ILE A 170 -14.75 4.44 20.66
C ILE A 170 -15.25 3.57 19.50
N THR A 171 -14.81 3.87 18.30
CA THR A 171 -15.07 3.07 17.10
C THR A 171 -13.79 2.33 16.70
N LEU A 172 -13.91 1.06 16.34
CA LEU A 172 -12.82 0.29 15.73
C LEU A 172 -13.18 -0.04 14.28
N ILE A 173 -12.39 0.46 13.34
CA ILE A 173 -12.43 0.05 11.94
C ILE A 173 -11.30 -0.95 11.71
N TYR A 174 -11.63 -2.18 11.33
CA TYR A 174 -10.62 -3.22 11.14
C TYR A 174 -10.81 -4.01 9.84
N GLY A 175 -9.77 -4.72 9.43
CA GLY A 175 -9.79 -5.57 8.25
C GLY A 175 -8.40 -5.72 7.63
N PRO A 176 -8.25 -6.49 6.54
CA PRO A 176 -6.96 -6.71 5.90
C PRO A 176 -6.26 -5.42 5.45
N GLN A 177 -4.97 -5.53 5.14
CA GLN A 177 -4.21 -4.39 4.61
C GLN A 177 -4.71 -4.00 3.21
N GLY A 178 -4.73 -2.71 2.92
CA GLY A 178 -5.10 -2.19 1.60
C GLY A 178 -6.60 -2.25 1.26
N THR A 179 -7.49 -2.52 2.21
CA THR A 179 -8.95 -2.54 2.01
C THR A 179 -9.61 -1.15 2.03
N GLY A 180 -8.85 -0.09 2.27
CA GLY A 180 -9.34 1.29 2.28
C GLY A 180 -9.57 1.89 3.67
N LYS A 181 -9.11 1.24 4.76
CA LYS A 181 -9.26 1.75 6.13
C LYS A 181 -8.78 3.19 6.29
N THR A 182 -7.54 3.47 5.87
CA THR A 182 -6.95 4.82 5.89
C THR A 182 -7.73 5.80 5.03
N HIS A 183 -8.21 5.40 3.84
CA HIS A 183 -9.04 6.26 2.98
C HIS A 183 -10.34 6.64 3.69
N ILE A 184 -11.01 5.71 4.37
CA ILE A 184 -12.25 6.01 5.13
C ILE A 184 -11.99 7.03 6.24
N VAL A 185 -10.96 6.84 7.06
CA VAL A 185 -10.71 7.75 8.19
C VAL A 185 -10.21 9.12 7.75
N LEU A 186 -9.45 9.20 6.64
CA LEU A 186 -9.08 10.47 6.03
C LEU A 186 -10.27 11.15 5.34
N SER A 187 -11.21 10.38 4.80
CA SER A 187 -12.47 10.93 4.27
C SER A 187 -13.33 11.53 5.38
N LEU A 188 -13.41 10.85 6.53
CA LEU A 188 -14.05 11.38 7.74
C LEU A 188 -13.43 12.70 8.15
N ARG A 189 -12.10 12.76 8.20
CA ARG A 189 -11.36 13.97 8.57
C ARG A 189 -11.66 15.12 7.60
N ALA A 190 -11.52 14.88 6.30
CA ALA A 190 -11.77 15.89 5.27
C ALA A 190 -13.22 16.43 5.33
N ASP A 191 -14.19 15.55 5.55
CA ASP A 191 -15.60 15.93 5.68
C ASP A 191 -15.89 16.76 6.94
N VAL A 192 -15.27 16.42 8.09
CA VAL A 192 -15.38 17.23 9.31
C VAL A 192 -14.76 18.61 9.12
N GLU A 193 -13.54 18.67 8.58
CA GLU A 193 -12.82 19.92 8.36
C GLU A 193 -13.56 20.85 7.39
N ALA A 194 -14.19 20.28 6.36
CA ALA A 194 -15.02 21.03 5.42
C ALA A 194 -16.34 21.55 6.04
N ARG A 195 -16.95 20.79 6.96
CA ARG A 195 -18.23 21.15 7.59
C ARG A 195 -18.07 22.11 8.77
N ASP A 196 -17.11 21.84 9.64
CA ASP A 196 -16.85 22.62 10.85
C ASP A 196 -15.34 22.70 11.15
N PRO A 197 -14.66 23.76 10.66
CA PRO A 197 -13.24 23.98 10.92
C PRO A 197 -12.85 24.14 12.41
N LYS A 198 -13.83 24.38 13.29
CA LYS A 198 -13.61 24.47 14.75
C LYS A 198 -13.62 23.10 15.41
N ARG A 199 -14.27 22.11 14.82
CA ARG A 199 -14.30 20.73 15.31
C ARG A 199 -12.99 20.03 14.96
N LYS A 200 -12.01 20.13 15.86
CA LYS A 200 -10.66 19.61 15.63
C LYS A 200 -10.65 18.08 15.52
N VAL A 201 -10.15 17.61 14.37
CA VAL A 201 -9.81 16.20 14.14
C VAL A 201 -8.31 16.06 14.27
N VAL A 202 -7.86 15.14 15.12
CA VAL A 202 -6.45 14.82 15.26
C VAL A 202 -6.23 13.43 14.69
N TYR A 203 -5.55 13.37 13.55
CA TYR A 203 -5.08 12.13 12.94
C TYR A 203 -3.62 11.88 13.29
N LEU A 204 -3.31 10.64 13.62
CA LEU A 204 -1.96 10.15 13.74
C LEU A 204 -1.91 8.64 13.52
N THR A 205 -0.83 8.17 12.94
CA THR A 205 -0.47 6.76 12.96
C THR A 205 0.02 6.38 14.36
N ALA A 206 -0.10 5.09 14.69
CA ALA A 206 0.50 4.53 15.89
C ALA A 206 2.01 4.79 15.98
N GLU A 207 2.69 4.88 14.84
CA GLU A 207 4.13 5.17 14.75
C GLU A 207 4.45 6.61 15.12
N GLU A 208 3.70 7.58 14.59
CA GLU A 208 3.81 8.99 14.96
C GLU A 208 3.50 9.19 16.45
N PHE A 209 2.48 8.51 16.98
CA PHE A 209 2.19 8.53 18.41
C PHE A 209 3.39 8.04 19.24
N MET A 210 3.97 6.90 18.83
CA MET A 210 5.13 6.32 19.49
C MET A 210 6.33 7.25 19.46
N SER A 211 6.66 7.82 18.31
CA SER A 211 7.78 8.75 18.17
C SER A 211 7.57 9.96 19.07
N ALA A 212 6.43 10.64 18.96
CA ALA A 212 6.11 11.82 19.76
C ALA A 212 6.16 11.53 21.27
N TYR A 213 5.68 10.36 21.70
CA TYR A 213 5.77 9.96 23.10
C TYR A 213 7.22 9.70 23.54
N LEU A 214 7.99 8.96 22.75
CA LEU A 214 9.39 8.65 23.07
C LEU A 214 10.26 9.91 23.12
N ASP A 215 10.05 10.85 22.21
CA ASP A 215 10.79 12.10 22.19
C ASP A 215 10.42 12.99 23.37
N GLY A 216 9.15 13.04 23.76
CA GLY A 216 8.73 13.69 24.99
C GLY A 216 9.31 13.04 26.25
N VAL A 217 9.41 11.71 26.30
CA VAL A 217 10.07 11.00 27.41
C VAL A 217 11.57 11.34 27.47
N LYS A 218 12.28 11.38 26.34
CA LYS A 218 13.69 11.79 26.28
C LYS A 218 13.88 13.23 26.76
N ALA A 219 13.00 14.13 26.34
CA ALA A 219 12.98 15.53 26.74
C ALA A 219 12.49 15.75 28.19
N ARG A 220 11.97 14.69 28.84
CA ARG A 220 11.25 14.75 30.14
C ARG A 220 10.04 15.70 30.11
N ASP A 221 9.46 15.90 28.95
CA ASP A 221 8.27 16.71 28.74
C ASP A 221 7.35 16.06 27.71
N THR A 222 6.21 15.53 28.17
CA THR A 222 5.16 14.97 27.31
C THR A 222 3.98 15.93 27.13
N SER A 223 4.10 17.18 27.59
CA SER A 223 3.02 18.17 27.57
C SER A 223 2.57 18.54 26.16
N GLY A 224 3.48 18.58 25.19
CA GLY A 224 3.18 18.86 23.78
C GLY A 224 2.19 17.86 23.18
N LEU A 225 2.48 16.57 23.33
CA LEU A 225 1.60 15.49 22.86
C LEU A 225 0.23 15.57 23.54
N LYS A 226 0.20 15.74 24.86
CA LYS A 226 -1.05 15.86 25.63
C LYS A 226 -1.88 17.07 25.21
N ARG A 227 -1.25 18.23 24.97
CA ARG A 227 -1.93 19.44 24.52
C ARG A 227 -2.55 19.22 23.14
N ARG A 228 -1.80 18.62 22.21
CA ARG A 228 -2.29 18.29 20.87
C ARG A 228 -3.53 17.39 20.93
N LEU A 229 -3.47 16.30 21.70
CA LEU A 229 -4.56 15.32 21.79
C LEU A 229 -5.78 15.83 22.57
N ARG A 230 -5.59 16.64 23.61
CA ARG A 230 -6.69 17.21 24.43
C ARG A 230 -7.67 18.07 23.63
N THR A 231 -7.18 18.73 22.57
CA THR A 231 -8.03 19.58 21.71
C THR A 231 -8.91 18.79 20.74
N ALA A 232 -8.70 17.47 20.62
CA ALA A 232 -9.40 16.64 19.66
C ALA A 232 -10.88 16.45 20.02
N ALA A 233 -11.77 16.94 19.15
CA ALA A 233 -13.17 16.50 19.15
C ALA A 233 -13.31 15.09 18.54
N ILE A 234 -12.39 14.75 17.62
CA ILE A 234 -12.23 13.40 17.08
C ILE A 234 -10.74 13.05 17.08
N LEU A 235 -10.38 11.94 17.71
CA LEU A 235 -9.04 11.36 17.70
C LEU A 235 -9.02 10.13 16.80
N ILE A 236 -8.20 10.12 15.77
CA ILE A 236 -8.01 8.99 14.86
C ILE A 236 -6.62 8.41 15.07
N VAL A 237 -6.55 7.11 15.39
CA VAL A 237 -5.29 6.37 15.55
C VAL A 237 -5.21 5.27 14.51
N ASP A 238 -4.36 5.46 13.51
CA ASP A 238 -4.14 4.48 12.43
C ASP A 238 -3.11 3.41 12.82
N ASP A 239 -3.18 2.22 12.21
CA ASP A 239 -2.26 1.10 12.45
C ASP A 239 -2.06 0.73 13.95
N LEU A 240 -3.16 0.66 14.72
CA LEU A 240 -3.15 0.43 16.18
C LEU A 240 -2.27 -0.74 16.62
N HIS A 241 -2.19 -1.81 15.81
CA HIS A 241 -1.41 -3.02 16.09
C HIS A 241 0.08 -2.73 16.36
N ARG A 242 0.64 -1.61 15.89
CA ARG A 242 2.04 -1.23 16.13
C ARG A 242 2.37 -0.89 17.59
N ILE A 243 1.35 -0.62 18.42
CA ILE A 243 1.50 -0.31 19.85
C ILE A 243 1.52 -1.59 20.71
N ALA A 244 1.03 -2.71 20.18
CA ALA A 244 0.98 -3.97 20.92
C ALA A 244 2.39 -4.38 21.41
N GLY A 245 2.48 -4.84 22.66
CA GLY A 245 3.76 -5.22 23.27
C GLY A 245 4.64 -4.05 23.71
N LYS A 246 4.15 -2.80 23.70
CA LYS A 246 4.85 -1.61 24.20
C LYS A 246 4.11 -0.98 25.40
N PRO A 247 4.31 -1.49 26.64
CA PRO A 247 3.46 -1.13 27.78
C PRO A 247 3.42 0.36 28.12
N GLY A 248 4.55 1.07 28.00
CA GLY A 248 4.63 2.51 28.27
C GLY A 248 3.78 3.32 27.30
N THR A 249 3.98 3.09 26.00
CA THR A 249 3.19 3.70 24.92
C THR A 249 1.71 3.33 25.03
N GLU A 250 1.40 2.05 25.28
CA GLU A 250 0.02 1.58 25.41
C GLU A 250 -0.70 2.30 26.56
N ASN A 251 -0.05 2.42 27.71
CA ASN A 251 -0.63 3.09 28.88
C ASN A 251 -0.85 4.59 28.64
N GLU A 252 0.07 5.25 27.94
CA GLU A 252 -0.12 6.65 27.55
C GLU A 252 -1.28 6.80 26.56
N LEU A 253 -1.36 5.95 25.53
CA LEU A 253 -2.46 5.98 24.58
C LEU A 253 -3.81 5.75 25.28
N TYR A 254 -3.87 4.77 26.18
CA TYR A 254 -5.05 4.50 26.99
C TYR A 254 -5.54 5.75 27.74
N GLN A 255 -4.64 6.47 28.40
CA GLN A 255 -4.98 7.70 29.11
C GLN A 255 -5.51 8.78 28.17
N ASN A 256 -4.87 8.97 27.01
CA ASN A 256 -5.34 9.93 26.01
C ASN A 256 -6.73 9.56 25.45
N ILE A 257 -7.00 8.28 25.17
CA ILE A 257 -8.32 7.81 24.75
C ILE A 257 -9.38 8.15 25.81
N ARG A 258 -9.06 7.91 27.09
CA ARG A 258 -9.97 8.21 28.21
C ARG A 258 -10.20 9.69 28.39
N GLU A 259 -9.19 10.52 28.18
CA GLU A 259 -9.32 11.97 28.25
C GLU A 259 -10.20 12.52 27.12
N VAL A 260 -9.96 12.10 25.87
CA VAL A 260 -10.80 12.52 24.72
C VAL A 260 -12.25 12.08 24.91
N THR A 261 -12.49 10.81 25.26
CA THR A 261 -13.86 10.30 25.45
C THR A 261 -14.55 10.91 26.67
N GLY A 262 -13.81 11.17 27.76
CA GLY A 262 -14.33 11.86 28.95
C GLY A 262 -14.78 13.30 28.68
N ASN A 263 -14.18 13.96 27.70
CA ASN A 263 -14.56 15.30 27.25
C ASN A 263 -15.72 15.29 26.21
N GLY A 264 -16.33 14.14 25.95
CA GLY A 264 -17.39 13.98 24.95
C GLY A 264 -16.89 13.83 23.50
N GLY A 265 -15.57 13.73 23.30
CA GLY A 265 -14.96 13.47 22.00
C GLY A 265 -15.15 12.03 21.52
N GLN A 266 -14.94 11.82 20.21
CA GLN A 266 -14.98 10.50 19.58
C GLN A 266 -13.56 9.99 19.32
N VAL A 267 -13.33 8.69 19.48
CA VAL A 267 -12.07 8.03 19.15
C VAL A 267 -12.32 7.00 18.06
N VAL A 268 -11.57 7.08 16.97
CA VAL A 268 -11.59 6.12 15.87
C VAL A 268 -10.25 5.40 15.84
N LEU A 269 -10.27 4.11 16.17
CA LEU A 269 -9.13 3.23 16.11
C LEU A 269 -9.16 2.46 14.80
N VAL A 270 -8.01 2.33 14.13
CA VAL A 270 -7.88 1.54 12.91
C VAL A 270 -6.89 0.41 13.13
N GLY A 271 -7.27 -0.80 12.74
CA GLY A 271 -6.43 -1.98 12.94
C GLY A 271 -6.62 -3.08 11.91
N ASP A 272 -5.86 -4.16 12.07
CA ASP A 272 -5.87 -5.30 11.15
C ASP A 272 -6.67 -6.50 11.69
N ALA A 273 -7.06 -6.47 12.97
CA ALA A 273 -7.66 -7.61 13.66
C ALA A 273 -8.97 -7.25 14.38
N ALA A 274 -9.88 -8.22 14.48
CA ALA A 274 -11.12 -8.08 15.22
C ALA A 274 -10.86 -7.88 16.73
N PRO A 275 -11.79 -7.28 17.50
CA PRO A 275 -11.63 -7.06 18.94
C PRO A 275 -11.29 -8.33 19.76
N GLY A 276 -11.77 -9.49 19.32
CA GLY A 276 -11.49 -10.78 19.96
C GLY A 276 -10.09 -11.33 19.65
N GLU A 277 -9.49 -10.87 18.56
CA GLU A 277 -8.25 -11.41 17.97
C GLU A 277 -7.04 -10.49 18.23
N THR A 278 -7.24 -9.31 18.83
CA THR A 278 -6.12 -8.41 19.15
C THR A 278 -5.18 -9.03 20.18
N VAL A 279 -3.95 -9.33 19.76
CA VAL A 279 -2.88 -9.89 20.60
C VAL A 279 -1.95 -8.78 21.09
N GLY A 280 -1.26 -9.00 22.21
CA GLY A 280 -0.16 -8.14 22.67
C GLY A 280 -0.56 -6.87 23.44
N PHE A 281 -1.84 -6.50 23.47
CA PHE A 281 -2.35 -5.44 24.34
C PHE A 281 -2.55 -5.91 25.79
N GLY A 282 -2.40 -5.01 26.75
CA GLY A 282 -2.77 -5.21 28.15
C GLY A 282 -4.28 -5.26 28.38
N GLN A 283 -4.69 -5.70 29.58
CA GLN A 283 -6.11 -5.95 29.92
C GLN A 283 -6.99 -4.70 29.76
N ARG A 284 -6.48 -3.51 30.12
CA ARG A 284 -7.22 -2.25 30.03
C ARG A 284 -7.49 -1.85 28.58
N MET A 285 -6.47 -1.84 27.73
CA MET A 285 -6.62 -1.52 26.32
C MET A 285 -7.51 -2.55 25.60
N ARG A 286 -7.35 -3.85 25.90
CA ARG A 286 -8.28 -4.88 25.40
C ARG A 286 -9.73 -4.63 25.83
N GLY A 287 -9.94 -4.10 27.03
CA GLY A 287 -11.25 -3.68 27.52
C GLY A 287 -11.87 -2.59 26.63
N GLU A 288 -11.10 -1.53 26.31
CA GLU A 288 -11.55 -0.48 25.38
C GLU A 288 -11.87 -1.03 24.00
N ILE A 289 -10.96 -1.83 23.43
CA ILE A 289 -11.10 -2.40 22.08
C ILE A 289 -12.36 -3.30 22.01
N LYS A 290 -12.62 -4.12 23.03
CA LYS A 290 -13.82 -4.98 23.10
C LYS A 290 -15.10 -4.20 23.37
N GLY A 291 -15.02 -3.05 24.04
CA GLY A 291 -16.15 -2.15 24.26
C GLY A 291 -16.39 -1.17 23.10
N ALA A 292 -15.51 -1.15 22.10
CA ALA A 292 -15.65 -0.29 20.94
C ALA A 292 -16.77 -0.77 20.00
N THR A 293 -17.38 0.17 19.30
CA THR A 293 -18.23 -0.13 18.15
C THR A 293 -17.32 -0.59 17.01
N ALA A 294 -17.31 -1.89 16.72
CA ALA A 294 -16.38 -2.47 15.75
C ALA A 294 -17.04 -2.78 14.41
N VAL A 295 -16.41 -2.37 13.31
CA VAL A 295 -16.85 -2.64 11.94
C VAL A 295 -15.70 -3.19 11.11
N GLU A 296 -15.98 -4.29 10.43
CA GLU A 296 -15.05 -4.93 9.51
C GLU A 296 -15.11 -4.29 8.12
N ILE A 297 -13.95 -4.21 7.45
CA ILE A 297 -13.80 -3.88 6.04
C ILE A 297 -13.16 -5.06 5.33
N GLY A 298 -13.88 -5.61 4.36
CA GLY A 298 -13.43 -6.72 3.53
C GLY A 298 -12.69 -6.28 2.26
N LEU A 299 -12.26 -7.28 1.47
CA LEU A 299 -11.71 -7.04 0.13
C LEU A 299 -12.81 -6.51 -0.81
N PRO A 300 -12.47 -5.66 -1.79
CA PRO A 300 -13.42 -5.19 -2.78
C PRO A 300 -13.91 -6.34 -3.66
N ASP A 301 -15.22 -6.42 -3.89
CA ASP A 301 -15.81 -7.35 -4.85
C ASP A 301 -15.48 -6.96 -6.30
N ALA A 302 -15.83 -7.81 -7.27
CA ALA A 302 -15.51 -7.57 -8.67
C ALA A 302 -16.09 -6.26 -9.23
N ALA A 303 -17.24 -5.81 -8.74
CA ALA A 303 -17.85 -4.55 -9.17
C ALA A 303 -17.08 -3.35 -8.58
N MET A 304 -16.77 -3.40 -7.29
CA MET A 304 -15.95 -2.40 -6.61
C MET A 304 -14.55 -2.30 -7.22
N ARG A 305 -13.90 -3.43 -7.52
CA ARG A 305 -12.59 -3.46 -8.16
C ARG A 305 -12.62 -2.78 -9.53
N ARG A 306 -13.62 -3.10 -10.37
CA ARG A 306 -13.82 -2.44 -11.66
C ARG A 306 -13.93 -0.92 -11.47
N GLU A 307 -14.77 -0.48 -10.55
CA GLU A 307 -14.99 0.95 -10.28
C GLU A 307 -13.72 1.64 -9.76
N ILE A 308 -12.96 1.01 -8.85
CA ILE A 308 -11.67 1.52 -8.36
C ILE A 308 -10.70 1.72 -9.54
N LEU A 309 -10.57 0.71 -10.40
CA LEU A 309 -9.69 0.75 -11.58
C LEU A 309 -10.12 1.85 -12.55
N THR A 310 -11.41 1.94 -12.87
CA THR A 310 -11.96 2.96 -13.78
C THR A 310 -11.74 4.38 -13.26
N ARG A 311 -12.02 4.63 -11.98
CA ARG A 311 -11.82 5.96 -11.37
C ARG A 311 -10.35 6.35 -11.34
N LEU A 312 -9.47 5.41 -10.98
CA LEU A 312 -8.04 5.68 -10.94
C LEU A 312 -7.49 5.94 -12.35
N ALA A 313 -7.91 5.15 -13.35
CA ALA A 313 -7.54 5.38 -14.75
C ALA A 313 -7.98 6.78 -15.19
N SER A 314 -9.25 7.14 -14.93
CA SER A 314 -9.80 8.45 -15.28
C SER A 314 -9.06 9.61 -14.61
N HIS A 315 -8.68 9.44 -13.33
CA HIS A 315 -7.88 10.42 -12.60
C HIS A 315 -6.50 10.65 -13.25
N ILE A 316 -5.85 9.57 -13.69
CA ILE A 316 -4.56 9.67 -14.40
C ILE A 316 -4.77 10.32 -15.78
N THR A 317 -5.80 9.91 -16.53
CA THR A 317 -6.12 10.47 -17.85
C THR A 317 -6.34 11.98 -17.80
N ALA A 318 -6.92 12.50 -16.72
CA ALA A 318 -7.14 13.94 -16.54
C ALA A 318 -5.86 14.78 -16.59
N SER A 319 -4.73 14.23 -16.15
CA SER A 319 -3.40 14.86 -16.25
C SER A 319 -2.55 14.33 -17.40
N HIS A 320 -2.88 13.14 -17.92
CA HIS A 320 -2.15 12.43 -18.97
C HIS A 320 -3.13 11.87 -20.01
N PRO A 321 -3.59 12.69 -20.99
CA PRO A 321 -4.62 12.30 -21.93
C PRO A 321 -4.31 11.05 -22.79
N ASP A 322 -3.03 10.73 -22.97
CA ASP A 322 -2.55 9.56 -23.72
C ASP A 322 -2.66 8.25 -22.92
N PHE A 323 -2.81 8.34 -21.60
CA PHE A 323 -3.08 7.17 -20.76
C PHE A 323 -4.59 6.89 -20.74
N GLN A 324 -5.04 6.11 -21.72
CA GLN A 324 -6.43 5.67 -21.83
C GLN A 324 -6.49 4.15 -21.66
N LEU A 325 -7.34 3.69 -20.74
CA LEU A 325 -7.61 2.26 -20.58
C LEU A 325 -8.99 1.95 -21.14
N GLY A 326 -9.02 1.11 -22.17
CA GLY A 326 -10.25 0.57 -22.72
C GLY A 326 -10.98 -0.35 -21.74
N ASP A 327 -12.25 -0.61 -22.03
CA ASP A 327 -13.14 -1.43 -21.20
C ASP A 327 -12.63 -2.88 -21.08
N ASP A 328 -12.00 -3.38 -22.14
CA ASP A 328 -11.30 -4.66 -22.24
C ASP A 328 -10.04 -4.70 -21.35
N MET A 329 -9.25 -3.63 -21.32
CA MET A 329 -8.09 -3.51 -20.43
C MET A 329 -8.51 -3.47 -18.95
N ILE A 330 -9.56 -2.70 -18.63
CA ILE A 330 -10.13 -2.66 -17.27
C ILE A 330 -10.67 -4.03 -16.87
N GLN A 331 -11.37 -4.73 -17.78
CA GLN A 331 -11.86 -6.09 -17.53
C GLN A 331 -10.71 -7.06 -17.27
N LYS A 332 -9.63 -6.97 -18.04
CA LYS A 332 -8.44 -7.82 -17.87
C LYS A 332 -7.77 -7.55 -16.52
N LEU A 333 -7.57 -6.29 -16.13
CA LEU A 333 -7.08 -5.91 -14.79
C LEU A 333 -7.96 -6.50 -13.68
N ASN A 334 -9.27 -6.31 -13.77
CA ASN A 334 -10.22 -6.76 -12.76
C ASN A 334 -10.26 -8.30 -12.62
N SER A 335 -10.12 -9.01 -13.73
CA SER A 335 -10.09 -10.48 -13.73
C SER A 335 -8.77 -11.05 -13.21
N GLY A 336 -7.65 -10.38 -13.50
CA GLY A 336 -6.30 -10.82 -13.17
C GLY A 336 -5.81 -10.43 -11.77
N ILE A 337 -6.33 -9.33 -11.21
CA ILE A 337 -5.91 -8.79 -9.92
C ILE A 337 -7.13 -8.76 -9.00
N ARG A 338 -7.15 -9.68 -8.04
CA ARG A 338 -8.28 -9.91 -7.12
C ARG A 338 -7.98 -9.48 -5.68
N GLY A 339 -6.78 -8.97 -5.44
CA GLY A 339 -6.31 -8.53 -4.13
C GLY A 339 -6.91 -7.20 -3.66
N PRO A 340 -6.36 -6.63 -2.57
CA PRO A 340 -6.82 -5.37 -1.98
C PRO A 340 -6.67 -4.17 -2.94
N GLY A 341 -7.36 -3.07 -2.62
CA GLY A 341 -7.33 -1.84 -3.41
C GLY A 341 -5.92 -1.28 -3.66
N ARG A 342 -4.99 -1.52 -2.72
CA ARG A 342 -3.57 -1.16 -2.88
C ARG A 342 -2.90 -1.87 -4.06
N GLU A 343 -3.19 -3.15 -4.28
CA GLU A 343 -2.63 -3.92 -5.41
C GLU A 343 -3.22 -3.45 -6.74
N LEU A 344 -4.52 -3.18 -6.78
CA LEU A 344 -5.19 -2.60 -7.96
C LEU A 344 -4.58 -1.25 -8.33
N THR A 345 -4.39 -0.39 -7.32
CA THR A 345 -3.78 0.93 -7.48
C THR A 345 -2.35 0.79 -7.99
N GLY A 346 -1.55 -0.09 -7.40
CA GLY A 346 -0.18 -0.36 -7.82
C GLY A 346 -0.08 -0.88 -9.25
N ALA A 347 -1.03 -1.69 -9.69
CA ALA A 347 -1.07 -2.21 -11.05
C ALA A 347 -1.37 -1.14 -12.09
N VAL A 348 -2.36 -0.28 -11.84
CA VAL A 348 -2.67 0.85 -12.74
C VAL A 348 -1.49 1.81 -12.81
N TRP A 349 -0.87 2.16 -11.68
CA TRP A 349 0.33 3.00 -11.68
C TRP A 349 1.52 2.34 -12.37
N SER A 350 1.68 1.03 -12.25
CA SER A 350 2.73 0.29 -12.97
C SER A 350 2.50 0.30 -14.47
N LEU A 351 1.25 0.14 -14.92
CA LEU A 351 0.90 0.24 -16.34
C LEU A 351 1.10 1.66 -16.86
N PHE A 352 0.68 2.67 -16.11
CA PHE A 352 0.96 4.08 -16.43
C PHE A 352 2.45 4.33 -16.55
N THR A 353 3.23 3.82 -15.60
CA THR A 353 4.68 3.96 -15.60
C THR A 353 5.31 3.30 -16.83
N GLU A 354 4.90 2.07 -17.16
CA GLU A 354 5.41 1.33 -18.33
C GLU A 354 5.06 2.01 -19.67
N ALA A 355 3.83 2.51 -19.80
CA ALA A 355 3.37 3.24 -20.98
C ALA A 355 4.07 4.61 -21.12
N ASN A 356 4.12 5.38 -20.03
CA ASN A 356 4.69 6.72 -20.02
C ASN A 356 6.22 6.72 -20.23
N PHE A 357 6.95 5.73 -19.69
CA PHE A 357 8.38 5.58 -19.98
C PHE A 357 8.66 5.18 -21.43
N GLY A 358 7.71 4.50 -22.09
CA GLY A 358 7.80 4.15 -23.50
C GLY A 358 7.40 5.29 -24.44
N GLU A 359 6.87 6.40 -23.94
CA GLU A 359 6.15 7.41 -24.74
C GLU A 359 5.05 6.78 -25.62
N GLU A 360 4.45 5.70 -25.11
CA GLU A 360 3.48 4.86 -25.81
C GLU A 360 2.12 4.86 -25.09
N THR A 361 1.04 4.64 -25.83
CA THR A 361 -0.28 4.38 -25.24
C THR A 361 -0.30 3.00 -24.57
N PRO A 362 -1.05 2.80 -23.48
CA PRO A 362 -1.18 1.49 -22.85
C PRO A 362 -1.60 0.40 -23.85
N THR A 363 -0.85 -0.71 -23.88
CA THR A 363 -1.16 -1.86 -24.74
C THR A 363 -1.58 -3.08 -23.93
N MET A 364 -2.30 -4.02 -24.56
CA MET A 364 -2.65 -5.30 -23.92
C MET A 364 -1.41 -6.11 -23.49
N ASP A 365 -0.33 -6.07 -24.27
CA ASP A 365 0.91 -6.77 -23.93
C ASP A 365 1.58 -6.21 -22.67
N MET A 366 1.62 -4.87 -22.51
CA MET A 366 2.08 -4.22 -21.28
C MET A 366 1.20 -4.65 -20.10
N LEU A 367 -0.11 -4.63 -20.31
CA LEU A 367 -1.06 -5.01 -19.28
C LEU A 367 -0.87 -6.46 -18.81
N GLU A 368 -0.65 -7.41 -19.73
CA GLU A 368 -0.39 -8.81 -19.36
C GLU A 368 0.87 -8.97 -18.50
N ARG A 369 1.93 -8.22 -18.81
CA ARG A 369 3.16 -8.20 -17.98
C ARG A 369 2.89 -7.63 -16.59
N VAL A 370 2.13 -6.53 -16.50
CA VAL A 370 1.77 -5.89 -15.22
C VAL A 370 0.92 -6.82 -14.36
N VAL A 371 -0.13 -7.44 -14.94
CA VAL A 371 -0.98 -8.40 -14.25
C VAL A 371 -0.13 -9.56 -13.72
N ARG A 372 0.73 -10.15 -14.55
CA ARG A 372 1.62 -11.23 -14.12
C ARG A 372 2.53 -10.85 -12.96
N ARG A 373 2.98 -9.59 -12.89
CA ARG A 373 3.83 -9.08 -11.80
C ARG A 373 3.04 -8.93 -10.48
N HIS A 374 1.80 -8.47 -10.55
CA HIS A 374 0.98 -8.18 -9.37
C HIS A 374 0.25 -9.40 -8.81
N SER A 375 -0.22 -10.31 -9.67
CA SER A 375 -0.90 -11.53 -9.23
C SER A 375 0.04 -12.56 -8.57
N GLY A 376 1.35 -12.29 -8.53
CA GLY A 376 2.38 -13.28 -8.19
C GLY A 376 2.42 -14.44 -9.18
N GLU A 377 3.24 -15.47 -8.92
CA GLU A 377 2.98 -16.76 -9.57
C GLU A 377 1.58 -17.19 -9.13
N GLN A 378 0.61 -17.21 -10.05
CA GLN A 378 -0.74 -17.67 -9.75
C GLN A 378 -0.67 -18.97 -8.94
N ARG A 379 -1.20 -18.96 -7.71
CA ARG A 379 -1.34 -20.17 -6.93
C ARG A 379 -2.32 -21.07 -7.67
N GLU A 380 -1.78 -22.06 -8.37
CA GLU A 380 -2.60 -23.05 -9.04
C GLU A 380 -3.50 -23.72 -8.01
N PRO A 381 -4.81 -23.80 -8.26
CA PRO A 381 -5.70 -24.52 -7.36
C PRO A 381 -5.24 -25.96 -7.20
N THR A 382 -5.31 -26.46 -5.97
CA THR A 382 -5.15 -27.89 -5.73
C THR A 382 -6.34 -28.63 -6.36
N ILE A 383 -6.15 -29.92 -6.71
CA ILE A 383 -7.27 -30.74 -7.21
C ILE A 383 -8.41 -30.79 -6.19
N ASP A 384 -8.10 -30.72 -4.89
CA ASP A 384 -9.10 -30.75 -3.83
C ASP A 384 -9.93 -29.46 -3.75
N VAL A 385 -9.34 -28.29 -3.99
CA VAL A 385 -10.10 -27.03 -4.14
C VAL A 385 -11.07 -27.13 -5.32
N ILE A 386 -10.63 -27.65 -6.46
CA ILE A 386 -11.47 -27.83 -7.65
C ILE A 386 -12.65 -28.77 -7.37
N LYS A 387 -12.39 -29.90 -6.69
CA LYS A 387 -13.45 -30.81 -6.26
C LYS A 387 -14.42 -30.11 -5.29
N LYS A 388 -13.91 -29.39 -4.29
CA LYS A 388 -14.72 -28.68 -3.30
C LYS A 388 -15.65 -27.66 -3.96
N ALA A 389 -15.14 -26.88 -4.91
CA ALA A 389 -15.96 -25.95 -5.70
C ALA A 389 -17.02 -26.70 -6.53
N THR A 390 -16.63 -27.78 -7.20
CA THR A 390 -17.56 -28.61 -7.98
C THR A 390 -18.70 -29.15 -7.11
N LEU A 391 -18.40 -29.64 -5.91
CA LEU A 391 -19.39 -30.20 -4.96
C LEU A 391 -20.33 -29.13 -4.37
N LYS A 392 -19.93 -27.86 -4.37
CA LYS A 392 -20.80 -26.75 -3.96
C LYS A 392 -21.79 -26.34 -5.06
N ILE A 393 -21.37 -26.42 -6.33
CA ILE A 393 -22.22 -26.07 -7.47
C ILE A 393 -23.18 -27.21 -7.84
N PHE A 394 -22.73 -28.46 -7.75
CA PHE A 394 -23.52 -29.64 -8.10
C PHE A 394 -23.90 -30.43 -6.85
N PRO A 395 -25.18 -30.81 -6.67
CA PRO A 395 -25.67 -31.50 -5.48
C PRO A 395 -25.30 -32.98 -5.48
N ILE A 396 -24.01 -33.28 -5.48
CA ILE A 396 -23.45 -34.64 -5.42
C ILE A 396 -22.42 -34.69 -4.28
N GLY A 397 -22.19 -35.86 -3.70
CA GLY A 397 -21.16 -36.04 -2.69
C GLY A 397 -19.79 -36.36 -3.30
N LYS A 398 -18.75 -36.32 -2.45
CA LYS A 398 -17.36 -36.63 -2.83
C LYS A 398 -17.23 -38.07 -3.35
N THR A 399 -17.93 -39.01 -2.73
CA THR A 399 -17.97 -40.42 -3.12
C THR A 399 -18.61 -40.63 -4.49
N GLU A 400 -19.64 -39.86 -4.86
CA GLU A 400 -20.22 -39.89 -6.20
C GLU A 400 -19.28 -39.27 -7.24
N LEU A 401 -18.63 -38.15 -6.90
CA LEU A 401 -17.69 -37.47 -7.77
C LEU A 401 -16.46 -38.37 -8.08
N GLU A 402 -15.96 -39.12 -7.10
CA GLU A 402 -14.81 -40.01 -7.26
C GLU A 402 -15.19 -41.46 -7.62
N GLY A 403 -16.43 -41.87 -7.37
CA GLY A 403 -16.90 -43.25 -7.52
C GLY A 403 -17.18 -43.67 -8.97
N PRO A 404 -17.30 -44.98 -9.26
CA PRO A 404 -17.30 -45.51 -10.63
C PRO A 404 -18.61 -45.30 -11.40
N SER A 405 -19.65 -44.74 -10.78
CA SER A 405 -20.97 -44.63 -11.38
C SER A 405 -20.96 -43.84 -12.70
N LYS A 406 -21.68 -44.40 -13.69
CA LYS A 406 -21.83 -43.88 -15.05
C LYS A 406 -23.11 -43.05 -15.24
N MET A 407 -23.88 -42.82 -14.18
CA MET A 407 -25.08 -41.98 -14.23
C MET A 407 -24.70 -40.55 -14.63
N GLN A 408 -25.43 -39.95 -15.59
CA GLN A 408 -25.07 -38.63 -16.13
C GLN A 408 -25.00 -37.54 -15.06
N ALA A 409 -25.87 -37.61 -14.04
CA ALA A 409 -25.87 -36.70 -12.89
C ALA A 409 -24.52 -36.67 -12.12
N TYR A 410 -23.72 -37.75 -12.18
CA TYR A 410 -22.40 -37.81 -11.56
C TYR A 410 -21.26 -37.65 -12.58
N VAL A 411 -21.46 -38.14 -13.80
CA VAL A 411 -20.45 -38.05 -14.87
C VAL A 411 -20.25 -36.60 -15.31
N TYR A 412 -21.32 -35.82 -15.43
CA TYR A 412 -21.26 -34.44 -15.92
C TYR A 412 -20.45 -33.50 -15.00
N PRO A 413 -20.76 -33.39 -13.68
CA PRO A 413 -19.93 -32.61 -12.75
C PRO A 413 -18.48 -33.08 -12.70
N ARG A 414 -18.26 -34.40 -12.76
CA ARG A 414 -16.92 -35.00 -12.78
C ARG A 414 -16.11 -34.60 -14.00
N GLN A 415 -16.74 -34.56 -15.18
CA GLN A 415 -16.07 -34.14 -16.42
C GLN A 415 -15.70 -32.66 -16.38
N ILE A 416 -16.56 -31.79 -15.83
CA ILE A 416 -16.26 -30.37 -15.60
C ILE A 416 -15.07 -30.23 -14.65
N ALA A 417 -15.07 -30.95 -13.52
CA ALA A 417 -13.96 -30.90 -12.56
C ALA A 417 -12.63 -31.35 -13.20
N MET A 418 -12.64 -32.44 -13.98
CA MET A 418 -11.45 -32.92 -14.71
C MET A 418 -10.96 -31.92 -15.77
N TYR A 419 -11.88 -31.27 -16.48
CA TYR A 419 -11.57 -30.21 -17.43
C TYR A 419 -10.87 -29.05 -16.72
N LEU A 420 -11.45 -28.56 -15.63
CA LEU A 420 -10.90 -27.46 -14.83
C LEU A 420 -9.55 -27.82 -14.19
N CYS A 421 -9.37 -29.07 -13.71
CA CYS A 421 -8.06 -29.53 -13.27
C CYS A 421 -7.01 -29.42 -14.37
N ARG A 422 -7.37 -29.69 -15.64
CA ARG A 422 -6.41 -29.64 -16.74
C ARG A 422 -6.13 -28.21 -17.22
N THR A 423 -7.11 -27.31 -17.15
CA THR A 423 -6.96 -25.91 -17.61
C THR A 423 -6.36 -25.00 -16.54
N MET A 424 -6.64 -25.25 -15.26
CA MET A 424 -6.23 -24.37 -14.15
C MET A 424 -5.03 -24.89 -13.35
N THR A 425 -4.50 -26.08 -13.67
CA THR A 425 -3.34 -26.66 -12.96
C THR A 425 -2.32 -27.27 -13.92
N ARG A 426 -1.07 -27.44 -13.47
CA ARG A 426 -0.02 -28.20 -14.19
C ARG A 426 -0.15 -29.72 -14.05
N LYS A 427 -1.24 -30.25 -13.48
CA LYS A 427 -1.40 -31.69 -13.27
C LYS A 427 -1.61 -32.43 -14.60
N SER A 428 -0.85 -33.51 -14.79
CA SER A 428 -0.97 -34.40 -15.94
C SER A 428 -2.25 -35.24 -15.88
N PHE A 429 -2.75 -35.74 -17.03
CA PHE A 429 -3.92 -36.61 -17.07
C PHE A 429 -3.85 -37.83 -16.12
N PRO A 430 -2.69 -38.52 -15.98
CA PRO A 430 -2.55 -39.58 -14.98
C PRO A 430 -2.68 -39.09 -13.53
N GLN A 431 -2.12 -37.92 -13.20
CA GLN A 431 -2.23 -37.35 -11.84
C GLN A 431 -3.66 -36.97 -11.51
N ILE A 432 -4.39 -36.39 -12.47
CA ILE A 432 -5.82 -36.11 -12.33
C ILE A 432 -6.59 -37.42 -12.15
N GLY A 433 -6.34 -38.43 -12.98
CA GLY A 433 -7.00 -39.74 -12.90
C GLY A 433 -6.86 -40.41 -11.53
N ARG A 434 -5.65 -40.36 -10.93
CA ARG A 434 -5.40 -40.85 -9.56
C ARG A 434 -6.28 -40.15 -8.53
N ALA A 435 -6.42 -38.83 -8.63
CA ALA A 435 -7.21 -38.05 -7.69
C ALA A 435 -8.73 -38.28 -7.85
N PHE A 436 -9.22 -38.66 -9.04
CA PHE A 436 -10.63 -38.98 -9.28
C PHE A 436 -10.88 -40.50 -9.23
N GLY A 437 -10.50 -41.15 -8.13
CA GLY A 437 -10.78 -42.57 -7.88
C GLY A 437 -9.94 -43.54 -8.71
N LYS A 438 -8.64 -43.25 -8.91
CA LYS A 438 -7.69 -44.10 -9.68
C LYS A 438 -8.15 -44.42 -11.11
N ARG A 439 -8.77 -43.44 -11.78
CA ARG A 439 -9.20 -43.56 -13.17
C ARG A 439 -8.03 -43.54 -14.15
N ASP A 440 -8.25 -44.20 -15.28
CA ASP A 440 -7.29 -44.21 -16.38
C ASP A 440 -7.15 -42.82 -17.02
N HIS A 441 -5.94 -42.49 -17.45
CA HIS A 441 -5.60 -41.20 -18.06
C HIS A 441 -6.42 -40.94 -19.33
N THR A 442 -6.80 -41.99 -20.07
CA THR A 442 -7.66 -41.93 -21.26
C THR A 442 -9.08 -41.44 -20.91
N THR A 443 -9.59 -41.76 -19.72
CA THR A 443 -10.90 -41.30 -19.24
C THR A 443 -10.87 -39.79 -18.97
N VAL A 444 -9.78 -39.30 -18.38
CA VAL A 444 -9.58 -37.86 -18.13
C VAL A 444 -9.40 -37.10 -19.43
N LEU A 445 -8.63 -37.65 -20.37
CA LEU A 445 -8.44 -37.07 -21.70
C LEU A 445 -9.76 -36.96 -22.48
N TYR A 446 -10.59 -38.00 -22.41
CA TYR A 446 -11.93 -37.98 -23.00
C TYR A 446 -12.81 -36.89 -22.38
N ALA A 447 -12.86 -36.81 -21.05
CA ALA A 447 -13.60 -35.78 -20.32
C ALA A 447 -13.16 -34.36 -20.73
N PHE A 448 -11.84 -34.13 -20.75
CA PHE A 448 -11.27 -32.85 -21.14
C PHE A 448 -11.65 -32.46 -22.57
N ARG A 449 -11.51 -33.37 -23.55
CA ARG A 449 -11.86 -33.09 -24.96
C ARG A 449 -13.35 -32.80 -25.13
N ARG A 450 -14.21 -33.55 -24.43
CA ARG A 450 -15.66 -33.37 -24.49
C ARG A 450 -16.08 -31.99 -23.98
N ILE A 451 -15.62 -31.60 -22.78
CA ILE A 451 -15.96 -30.28 -22.22
C ILE A 451 -15.32 -29.16 -23.04
N LYS A 452 -14.04 -29.28 -23.43
CA LYS A 452 -13.36 -28.30 -24.27
C LYS A 452 -14.10 -28.02 -25.58
N LYS A 453 -14.67 -29.05 -26.21
CA LYS A 453 -15.47 -28.91 -27.44
C LYS A 453 -16.86 -28.30 -27.14
N ALA A 454 -17.47 -28.64 -26.02
CA ALA A 454 -18.82 -28.18 -25.67
C ALA A 454 -18.87 -26.73 -25.19
N VAL A 455 -17.84 -26.22 -24.50
CA VAL A 455 -17.82 -24.84 -23.96
C VAL A 455 -18.17 -23.75 -24.99
N PRO A 456 -17.63 -23.73 -26.22
CA PRO A 456 -18.01 -22.71 -27.20
C PRO A 456 -19.42 -22.90 -27.81
N ASP A 457 -19.94 -24.13 -27.81
CA ASP A 457 -21.16 -24.49 -28.57
C ASP A 457 -22.41 -24.66 -27.68
N ASP A 458 -22.24 -24.84 -26.36
CA ASP A 458 -23.31 -25.11 -25.40
C ASP A 458 -23.27 -24.09 -24.25
N VAL A 459 -24.23 -23.16 -24.29
CA VAL A 459 -24.36 -22.07 -23.30
C VAL A 459 -24.44 -22.59 -21.88
N ARG A 460 -25.16 -23.69 -21.65
CA ARG A 460 -25.32 -24.26 -20.30
C ARG A 460 -24.01 -24.81 -19.78
N VAL A 461 -23.23 -25.48 -20.63
CA VAL A 461 -21.89 -25.97 -20.24
C VAL A 461 -20.96 -24.79 -19.95
N ALA A 462 -21.00 -23.73 -20.75
CA ALA A 462 -20.20 -22.53 -20.51
C ALA A 462 -20.54 -21.88 -19.16
N GLU A 463 -21.82 -21.69 -18.86
CA GLU A 463 -22.29 -21.15 -17.58
C GLU A 463 -21.87 -22.04 -16.40
N ASP A 464 -22.07 -23.35 -16.51
CA ASP A 464 -21.71 -24.30 -15.46
C ASP A 464 -20.20 -24.32 -15.18
N VAL A 465 -19.37 -24.28 -16.22
CA VAL A 465 -17.91 -24.15 -16.09
C VAL A 465 -17.54 -22.83 -15.42
N ALA A 466 -18.11 -21.71 -15.87
CA ALA A 466 -17.83 -20.39 -15.31
C ALA A 466 -18.22 -20.28 -13.83
N ARG A 467 -19.36 -20.87 -13.42
CA ARG A 467 -19.78 -20.90 -12.01
C ARG A 467 -18.81 -21.66 -11.12
N VAL A 468 -18.33 -22.82 -11.56
CA VAL A 468 -17.34 -23.59 -10.80
C VAL A 468 -16.00 -22.86 -10.76
N GLU A 469 -15.56 -22.29 -11.89
CA GLU A 469 -14.33 -21.51 -11.98
C GLU A 469 -14.34 -20.29 -11.05
N ALA A 470 -15.43 -19.52 -11.05
CA ALA A 470 -15.59 -18.39 -10.13
C ALA A 470 -15.42 -18.84 -8.66
N LEU A 471 -16.08 -19.94 -8.28
CA LEU A 471 -16.02 -20.45 -6.91
C LEU A 471 -14.66 -21.06 -6.54
N ILE A 472 -13.92 -21.64 -7.49
CA ILE A 472 -12.53 -22.07 -7.28
C ILE A 472 -11.68 -20.89 -6.87
N LEU A 473 -11.83 -19.78 -7.61
CA LEU A 473 -11.02 -18.59 -7.38
C LEU A 473 -11.39 -17.93 -6.04
N ASP A 474 -12.69 -17.86 -5.70
CA ASP A 474 -13.13 -17.38 -4.37
C ASP A 474 -12.56 -18.23 -3.21
N LEU A 475 -12.43 -19.56 -3.40
CA LEU A 475 -11.83 -20.46 -2.41
C LEU A 475 -10.32 -20.24 -2.26
N LEU A 476 -9.62 -19.88 -3.33
CA LEU A 476 -8.19 -19.53 -3.28
C LEU A 476 -7.98 -18.20 -2.55
N ASP A 477 -8.84 -17.21 -2.84
CA ASP A 477 -8.77 -15.88 -2.25
C ASP A 477 -9.10 -15.89 -0.74
N SER A 478 -9.97 -16.80 -0.29
CA SER A 478 -10.33 -16.98 1.13
C SER A 478 -9.35 -17.83 1.94
N GLY A 479 -8.24 -18.29 1.35
CA GLY A 479 -7.23 -19.11 2.03
C GLY A 479 -7.70 -20.51 2.42
N GLN A 480 -8.86 -20.97 1.90
CA GLN A 480 -9.37 -22.32 2.12
C GLN A 480 -8.77 -23.31 1.10
N THR A 481 -7.43 -23.36 1.04
CA THR A 481 -6.65 -24.20 0.12
C THR A 481 -6.55 -25.67 0.53
#